data_AF-A0A015JD56-F1
#
_entry.id   AF-A0A015JD56-F1
#
_cell.length_a   1.000
_cell.length_b   1.000
_cell.length_c   1.000
_cell.angle_alpha   90.00
_cell.angle_beta   90.00
_cell.angle_gamma   90.00
#
_symmetry.space_group_name_H-M   'P 1'
#
loop_
_entity.id
_entity.type
_entity.pdbx_description
1 polymer ?
#
loop_
_entity_poly.entity_id
_entity_poly.type
_entity_poly.pdbx_seq_one_letter_code
_entity_poly.pdbx_strand_id
1 'polypeptide(L)'
;MTSTLDLGKIKNKGGRPPSSIWEDITRGNHVGSGKYHATCKYCNFSWSRDDVTKLEEHLANHCSEAPALTVRKYLTKVLEREDKINKKRKIVGNNQLTMTDYHDSTKIPDARITRINRALAKFFVACGISFRVVKHPFFINFVKELNSSYELPTREFLSDQLLERELAIVNSTVASVIENGTNLTLAFDGWTSPTHRSIWNFVIMTPSREEYLFKLQDLSDYSHTGNYVAEVIGEVIDKIGPNKISAVVSDNTSNVRNARK
;
A
#
# COMPACT_ATOMS: atom_id res chain seq x y z
N MET A 1 19.18 -24.78 -62.11
CA MET A 1 17.92 -24.32 -61.48
C MET A 1 18.16 -24.26 -59.98
N THR A 2 18.73 -23.16 -59.51
CA THR A 2 19.03 -22.92 -58.10
C THR A 2 18.13 -21.78 -57.65
N SER A 3 17.02 -22.15 -57.02
CA SER A 3 16.03 -21.21 -56.48
C SER A 3 16.56 -20.63 -55.17
N THR A 4 16.76 -19.32 -55.17
CA THR A 4 17.05 -18.50 -54.00
C THR A 4 15.82 -18.46 -53.09
N LEU A 5 15.92 -19.04 -51.89
CA LEU A 5 14.92 -18.90 -50.84
C LEU A 5 15.14 -17.56 -50.11
N ASP A 6 14.13 -16.72 -50.23
CA ASP A 6 13.98 -15.41 -49.59
C ASP A 6 13.96 -15.56 -48.06
N LEU A 7 15.00 -15.05 -47.38
CA LEU A 7 15.00 -14.87 -45.93
C LEU A 7 14.19 -13.61 -45.59
N GLY A 8 12.88 -13.81 -45.42
CA GLY A 8 11.95 -12.78 -44.95
C GLY A 8 12.38 -12.19 -43.61
N LYS A 9 12.72 -10.90 -43.62
CA LYS A 9 13.01 -10.07 -42.44
C LYS A 9 11.87 -10.19 -41.40
N ILE A 10 12.18 -10.75 -40.24
CA ILE A 10 11.32 -10.69 -39.06
C ILE A 10 11.24 -9.23 -38.60
N LYS A 11 10.08 -8.59 -38.86
CA LYS A 11 9.78 -7.25 -38.32
C LYS A 11 9.66 -7.35 -36.80
N ASN A 12 10.63 -6.78 -36.08
CA ASN A 12 10.49 -6.51 -34.65
C ASN A 12 9.29 -5.59 -34.44
N LYS A 13 8.18 -6.14 -33.96
CA LYS A 13 7.04 -5.34 -33.48
C LYS A 13 7.50 -4.59 -32.24
N GLY A 14 7.82 -3.31 -32.39
CA GLY A 14 8.17 -2.41 -31.30
C GLY A 14 7.03 -2.30 -30.29
N GLY A 15 7.06 -3.16 -29.28
CA GLY A 15 6.22 -3.06 -28.10
C GLY A 15 6.84 -2.12 -27.07
N ARG A 16 6.00 -1.50 -26.24
CA ARG A 16 6.45 -0.77 -25.05
C ARG A 16 7.33 -1.72 -24.21
N PRO A 17 8.52 -1.28 -23.75
CA PRO A 17 9.37 -2.13 -22.93
C PRO A 17 8.58 -2.66 -21.73
N PRO A 18 8.78 -3.94 -21.35
CA PRO A 18 8.09 -4.52 -20.21
C PRO A 18 8.35 -3.66 -18.96
N SER A 19 7.29 -3.38 -18.20
CA SER A 19 7.40 -2.63 -16.95
C SER A 19 8.44 -3.29 -16.03
N SER A 20 9.21 -2.49 -15.27
CA SER A 20 10.19 -2.99 -14.30
C SER A 20 9.60 -3.87 -13.22
N ILE A 21 8.26 -3.91 -13.08
CA ILE A 21 7.55 -4.83 -12.19
C ILE A 21 7.90 -6.31 -12.42
N TRP A 22 8.25 -6.71 -13.66
CA TRP A 22 8.58 -8.10 -13.99
C TRP A 22 9.96 -8.55 -13.49
N GLU A 23 10.78 -7.63 -12.98
CA GLU A 23 12.00 -7.96 -12.21
C GLU A 23 11.64 -8.65 -10.89
N ASP A 24 10.50 -8.28 -10.30
CA ASP A 24 10.07 -8.69 -8.95
C ASP A 24 8.81 -9.60 -8.98
N ILE A 25 8.22 -9.78 -10.17
CA ILE A 25 7.04 -10.63 -10.43
C ILE A 25 7.36 -11.66 -11.52
N THR A 26 7.01 -12.92 -11.28
CA THR A 26 7.06 -13.98 -12.28
C THR A 26 5.86 -13.87 -13.22
N ARG A 27 6.13 -13.76 -14.52
CA ARG A 27 5.10 -13.76 -15.56
C ARG A 27 4.73 -15.20 -15.93
N GLY A 28 3.46 -15.54 -15.77
CA GLY A 28 2.89 -16.82 -16.18
C GLY A 28 2.23 -16.77 -17.56
N ASN A 29 1.26 -17.66 -17.76
CA ASN A 29 0.55 -17.83 -19.03
C ASN A 29 -0.22 -16.58 -19.45
N HIS A 30 -0.33 -16.33 -20.76
CA HIS A 30 -1.17 -15.27 -21.31
C HIS A 30 -2.66 -15.60 -21.11
N VAL A 31 -3.44 -14.61 -20.70
CA VAL A 31 -4.88 -14.74 -20.38
C VAL A 31 -5.75 -13.79 -21.21
N GLY A 32 -5.24 -13.29 -22.33
CA GLY A 32 -5.97 -12.39 -23.23
C GLY A 32 -5.72 -10.90 -22.98
N SER A 33 -6.01 -10.06 -23.97
CA SER A 33 -5.87 -8.59 -23.91
C SER A 33 -4.49 -8.07 -23.47
N GLY A 34 -3.43 -8.83 -23.77
CA GLY A 34 -2.06 -8.50 -23.33
C GLY A 34 -1.81 -8.67 -21.83
N LYS A 35 -2.68 -9.41 -21.14
CA LYS A 35 -2.59 -9.76 -19.72
C LYS A 35 -2.09 -11.19 -19.53
N TYR A 36 -1.54 -11.45 -18.35
CA TYR A 36 -0.88 -12.68 -17.96
C TYR A 36 -1.28 -13.08 -16.54
N HIS A 37 -1.15 -14.36 -16.24
CA HIS A 37 -0.96 -14.78 -14.85
C HIS A 37 0.30 -14.12 -14.29
N ALA A 38 0.26 -13.77 -13.01
CA ALA A 38 1.40 -13.19 -12.30
C ALA A 38 1.56 -13.87 -10.95
N THR A 39 2.81 -14.03 -10.51
CA THR A 39 3.13 -14.57 -9.18
C THR A 39 4.23 -13.74 -8.55
N CYS A 40 4.05 -13.32 -7.30
CA CYS A 40 5.07 -12.62 -6.54
C CYS A 40 6.28 -13.55 -6.31
N LYS A 41 7.49 -13.08 -6.60
CA LYS A 41 8.72 -13.89 -6.44
C LYS A 41 9.08 -14.18 -4.99
N TYR A 42 8.51 -13.42 -4.05
CA TYR A 42 8.91 -13.47 -2.64
C TYR A 42 7.91 -14.26 -1.77
N CYS A 43 6.61 -13.99 -1.91
CA CYS A 43 5.57 -14.62 -1.09
C CYS A 43 4.72 -15.65 -1.84
N ASN A 44 5.00 -15.87 -3.14
CA ASN A 44 4.25 -16.77 -4.02
C ASN A 44 2.75 -16.45 -4.20
N PHE A 45 2.28 -15.29 -3.71
CA PHE A 45 0.92 -14.84 -3.99
C PHE A 45 0.73 -14.69 -5.50
N SER A 46 -0.41 -15.14 -6.01
CA SER A 46 -0.67 -15.19 -7.45
C SER A 46 -1.94 -14.48 -7.87
N TRP A 47 -1.92 -13.95 -9.08
CA TRP A 47 -3.04 -13.31 -9.74
C TRP A 47 -3.38 -14.09 -11.01
N SER A 48 -4.66 -14.39 -11.18
CA SER A 48 -5.18 -15.01 -12.40
C SER A 48 -5.05 -14.09 -13.62
N ARG A 49 -5.04 -12.78 -13.38
CA ARG A 49 -4.92 -11.75 -14.40
C ARG A 49 -4.16 -10.56 -13.82
N ASP A 50 -3.04 -10.18 -14.44
CA ASP A 50 -2.20 -9.10 -13.94
C ASP A 50 -2.90 -7.74 -14.01
N ASP A 51 -2.62 -6.94 -12.98
CA ASP A 51 -2.83 -5.51 -12.98
C ASP A 51 -1.58 -4.88 -12.37
N VAL A 52 -0.76 -4.24 -13.21
CA VAL A 52 0.51 -3.62 -12.79
C VAL A 52 0.32 -2.71 -11.57
N THR A 53 -0.80 -2.00 -11.49
CA THR A 53 -1.13 -1.14 -10.35
C THR A 53 -1.18 -1.95 -9.05
N LYS A 54 -1.92 -3.05 -9.05
CA LYS A 54 -2.10 -3.97 -7.92
C LYS A 54 -0.84 -4.77 -7.60
N LEU A 55 -0.06 -5.13 -8.61
CA LEU A 55 1.22 -5.83 -8.41
C LEU A 55 2.21 -4.94 -7.65
N GLU A 56 2.33 -3.68 -8.07
CA GLU A 56 3.16 -2.69 -7.41
C GLU A 56 2.64 -2.34 -6.00
N GLU A 57 1.32 -2.23 -5.80
CA GLU A 57 0.70 -2.04 -4.47
C GLU A 57 0.98 -3.23 -3.54
N HIS A 58 0.89 -4.46 -4.04
CA HIS A 58 1.26 -5.63 -3.27
C HIS A 58 2.71 -5.58 -2.78
N LEU A 59 3.66 -5.27 -3.66
CA LEU A 59 5.07 -5.17 -3.28
C LEU A 59 5.35 -3.99 -2.35
N ALA A 60 4.57 -2.91 -2.44
CA ALA A 60 4.71 -1.73 -1.59
C ALA A 60 4.12 -1.96 -0.18
N ASN A 61 2.95 -2.60 -0.10
CA ASN A 61 2.10 -2.54 1.09
C ASN A 61 1.84 -3.89 1.76
N HIS A 62 1.89 -5.00 1.01
CA HIS A 62 1.31 -6.27 1.46
C HIS A 62 2.31 -7.44 1.46
N CYS A 63 3.39 -7.36 0.70
CA CYS A 63 4.33 -8.47 0.57
C CYS A 63 5.25 -8.57 1.79
N SER A 64 4.96 -9.53 2.68
CA SER A 64 5.73 -9.74 3.92
C SER A 64 7.16 -10.23 3.72
N GLU A 65 7.44 -10.86 2.57
CA GLU A 65 8.71 -11.51 2.27
C GLU A 65 9.58 -10.74 1.26
N ALA A 66 9.12 -9.58 0.78
CA ALA A 66 9.90 -8.78 -0.16
C ALA A 66 11.09 -8.12 0.56
N PRO A 67 12.28 -8.05 -0.08
CA PRO A 67 13.42 -7.31 0.46
C PRO A 67 13.08 -5.83 0.69
N ALA A 68 13.63 -5.24 1.75
CA ALA A 68 13.36 -3.85 2.12
C ALA A 68 13.60 -2.84 0.98
N LEU A 69 14.65 -3.04 0.18
CA LEU A 69 14.94 -2.20 -1.00
C LEU A 69 13.85 -2.31 -2.07
N THR A 70 13.30 -3.51 -2.27
CA THR A 70 12.19 -3.73 -3.20
C THR A 70 10.93 -3.04 -2.70
N VAL A 71 10.57 -3.22 -1.43
CA VAL A 71 9.42 -2.54 -0.81
C VAL A 71 9.55 -1.02 -0.96
N ARG A 72 10.73 -0.46 -0.65
CA ARG A 72 11.01 0.98 -0.78
C ARG A 72 10.88 1.49 -2.22
N LYS A 73 11.40 0.73 -3.20
CA LYS A 73 11.27 1.02 -4.64
C LYS A 73 9.79 1.16 -5.02
N TYR A 74 8.93 0.25 -4.57
CA TYR A 74 7.51 0.26 -4.93
C TYR A 74 6.67 1.25 -4.12
N LEU A 75 6.99 1.49 -2.85
CA LEU A 75 6.40 2.59 -2.06
C LEU A 75 6.57 3.93 -2.79
N THR A 76 7.79 4.27 -3.22
CA THR A 76 8.06 5.49 -3.98
C THR A 76 7.22 5.55 -5.26
N LYS A 77 7.12 4.45 -6.01
CA LYS A 77 6.31 4.39 -7.23
C LYS A 77 4.82 4.65 -6.95
N VAL A 78 4.24 4.01 -5.92
CA VAL A 78 2.83 4.21 -5.53
C VAL A 78 2.58 5.67 -5.17
N LEU A 79 3.48 6.28 -4.41
CA LEU A 79 3.39 7.69 -4.00
C LEU A 79 3.51 8.67 -5.19
N GLU A 80 4.37 8.39 -6.17
CA GLU A 80 4.58 9.26 -7.34
C GLU A 80 3.44 9.23 -8.38
N ARG A 81 2.56 8.21 -8.38
CA ARG A 81 1.51 8.05 -9.41
C ARG A 81 0.59 9.26 -9.53
N GLU A 82 0.12 9.82 -8.41
CA GLU A 82 -0.75 11.00 -8.43
C GLU A 82 0.00 12.29 -8.77
N ASP A 83 1.27 12.40 -8.40
CA ASP A 83 2.07 13.59 -8.72
C ASP A 83 2.31 13.73 -10.23
N LYS A 84 2.35 12.61 -10.95
CA LYS A 84 2.48 12.57 -12.42
C LYS A 84 1.16 12.84 -13.16
N ILE A 85 0.01 12.49 -12.60
CA ILE A 85 -1.30 12.92 -13.13
C ILE A 85 -1.36 14.47 -13.12
N ASN A 86 -0.78 15.09 -12.10
CA ASN A 86 -0.71 16.55 -11.96
C ASN A 86 0.34 17.24 -12.88
N LYS A 87 1.46 16.56 -13.23
CA LYS A 87 2.55 17.16 -14.04
C LYS A 87 2.36 17.12 -15.57
N LYS A 88 1.38 16.38 -16.10
CA LYS A 88 1.13 16.28 -17.57
C LYS A 88 0.42 17.49 -18.19
N ARG A 89 0.40 18.66 -17.54
CA ARG A 89 -0.15 19.89 -18.13
C ARG A 89 0.98 20.71 -18.75
N LYS A 90 0.81 21.04 -20.04
CA LYS A 90 1.64 22.03 -20.76
C LYS A 90 1.79 23.27 -19.87
N ILE A 91 3.01 23.76 -19.72
CA ILE A 91 3.26 25.14 -19.26
C ILE A 91 2.60 26.05 -20.31
N VAL A 92 1.40 26.53 -20.02
CA VAL A 92 0.85 27.71 -20.68
C VAL A 92 1.32 28.88 -19.83
N GLY A 93 2.05 29.80 -20.46
CA GLY A 93 2.79 30.87 -19.80
C GLY A 93 1.93 31.76 -18.91
N ASN A 94 2.59 32.35 -17.90
CA ASN A 94 2.15 33.44 -17.01
C ASN A 94 0.65 33.77 -17.02
N ASN A 95 -0.12 33.15 -16.13
CA ASN A 95 -1.46 33.62 -15.79
C ASN A 95 -1.47 34.17 -14.37
N GLN A 96 -1.36 35.49 -14.27
CA GLN A 96 -1.91 36.21 -13.11
C GLN A 96 -3.43 36.04 -13.17
N LEU A 97 -4.01 35.36 -12.18
CA LEU A 97 -5.45 35.13 -12.10
C LEU A 97 -6.17 36.46 -11.90
N THR A 98 -7.22 36.68 -12.69
CA THR A 98 -8.02 37.91 -12.62
C THR A 98 -9.19 37.70 -11.65
N MET A 99 -9.65 38.78 -11.01
CA MET A 99 -10.76 38.73 -10.04
C MET A 99 -12.08 38.16 -10.61
N THR A 100 -12.25 38.15 -11.93
CA THR A 100 -13.40 37.57 -12.63
C THR A 100 -13.36 36.05 -12.73
N ASP A 101 -12.19 35.41 -12.62
CA ASP A 101 -12.05 33.94 -12.62
C ASP A 101 -12.70 33.29 -11.38
N TYR A 102 -12.95 34.07 -10.32
CA TYR A 102 -13.58 33.62 -9.08
C TYR A 102 -15.10 33.44 -9.18
N HIS A 103 -15.76 34.12 -10.12
CA HIS A 103 -17.22 34.14 -10.18
C HIS A 103 -17.81 33.07 -11.13
N ASP A 104 -17.04 32.63 -12.13
CA ASP A 104 -17.52 31.69 -13.17
C ASP A 104 -16.89 30.29 -13.11
N SER A 105 -15.90 30.04 -12.25
CA SER A 105 -15.20 28.76 -12.24
C SER A 105 -15.94 27.71 -11.39
N THR A 106 -16.96 27.12 -11.99
CA THR A 106 -17.66 25.92 -11.48
C THR A 106 -16.76 24.69 -11.37
N LYS A 107 -15.49 24.76 -11.80
CA LYS A 107 -14.56 23.64 -11.84
C LYS A 107 -13.52 23.73 -10.73
N ILE A 108 -13.52 22.74 -9.85
CA ILE A 108 -12.53 22.63 -8.78
C ILE A 108 -11.17 22.23 -9.38
N PRO A 109 -10.05 22.90 -9.01
CA PRO A 109 -8.73 22.49 -9.45
C PRO A 109 -8.41 21.06 -8.99
N ASP A 110 -7.85 20.22 -9.87
CA ASP A 110 -7.52 18.81 -9.58
C ASP A 110 -6.70 18.65 -8.30
N ALA A 111 -5.72 19.54 -8.05
CA ALA A 111 -4.93 19.52 -6.81
C ALA A 111 -5.80 19.69 -5.55
N ARG A 112 -6.86 20.50 -5.62
CA ARG A 112 -7.84 20.64 -4.54
C ARG A 112 -8.70 19.38 -4.43
N ILE A 113 -9.13 18.78 -5.54
CA ILE A 113 -9.86 17.49 -5.54
C ILE A 113 -9.00 16.39 -4.88
N THR A 114 -7.72 16.27 -5.22
CA THR A 114 -6.80 15.32 -4.59
C THR A 114 -6.71 15.54 -3.08
N ARG A 115 -6.57 16.79 -2.62
CA ARG A 115 -6.54 17.08 -1.18
C ARG A 115 -7.84 16.73 -0.47
N ILE A 116 -8.99 17.02 -1.09
CA ILE A 116 -10.31 16.64 -0.55
C ILE A 116 -10.42 15.11 -0.46
N ASN A 117 -10.08 14.40 -1.54
CA ASN A 117 -10.11 12.93 -1.58
C ASN A 117 -9.23 12.29 -0.49
N ARG A 118 -8.04 12.84 -0.24
CA ARG A 118 -7.16 12.37 0.85
C ARG A 118 -7.75 12.64 2.22
N ALA A 119 -8.28 13.84 2.44
CA ALA A 119 -8.96 14.16 3.71
C ALA A 119 -10.16 13.23 3.95
N LEU A 120 -10.93 12.95 2.89
CA LEU A 120 -12.05 12.02 2.92
C LEU A 120 -11.60 10.59 3.26
N ALA A 121 -10.56 10.08 2.62
CA ALA A 121 -10.01 8.74 2.90
C ALA A 121 -9.56 8.62 4.37
N LYS A 122 -8.83 9.62 4.88
CA LYS A 122 -8.41 9.68 6.28
C LYS A 122 -9.60 9.71 7.24
N PHE A 123 -10.61 10.52 6.94
CA PHE A 123 -11.83 10.57 7.75
C PHE A 123 -12.53 9.22 7.81
N PHE A 124 -12.72 8.55 6.67
CA PHE A 124 -13.36 7.24 6.64
C PHE A 124 -12.58 6.19 7.43
N VAL A 125 -11.26 6.13 7.27
CA VAL A 125 -10.41 5.16 7.94
C VAL A 125 -10.30 5.44 9.44
N ALA A 126 -9.96 6.67 9.83
CA ALA A 126 -9.74 7.04 11.23
C ALA A 126 -11.02 6.97 12.07
N CYS A 127 -12.18 7.20 11.46
CA CYS A 127 -13.48 7.11 12.14
C CYS A 127 -14.15 5.74 11.99
N GLY A 128 -13.51 4.75 11.35
CA GLY A 128 -14.09 3.41 11.16
C GLY A 128 -15.37 3.40 10.33
N ILE A 129 -15.53 4.35 9.41
CA ILE A 129 -16.75 4.51 8.61
C ILE A 129 -16.71 3.51 7.44
N SER A 130 -17.80 2.75 7.29
CA SER A 130 -17.96 1.87 6.13
C SER A 130 -17.84 2.66 4.82
N PHE A 131 -16.98 2.22 3.89
CA PHE A 131 -16.88 2.83 2.56
C PHE A 131 -18.19 2.83 1.77
N ARG A 132 -19.20 2.04 2.18
CA ARG A 132 -20.56 2.11 1.60
C ARG A 132 -21.20 3.49 1.78
N VAL A 133 -20.84 4.22 2.85
CA VAL A 133 -21.38 5.54 3.18
C VAL A 133 -21.08 6.57 2.09
N VAL A 134 -19.98 6.43 1.34
CA VAL A 134 -19.64 7.36 0.24
C VAL A 134 -20.72 7.40 -0.86
N LYS A 135 -21.50 6.33 -1.02
CA LYS A 135 -22.62 6.23 -1.97
C LYS A 135 -23.98 6.50 -1.31
N HIS A 136 -24.02 6.78 0.00
CA HIS A 136 -25.26 6.97 0.73
C HIS A 136 -25.89 8.34 0.37
N PRO A 137 -27.19 8.43 0.02
CA PRO A 137 -27.83 9.67 -0.41
C PRO A 137 -27.65 10.84 0.56
N PHE A 138 -27.81 10.61 1.88
CA PHE A 138 -27.58 11.66 2.88
C PHE A 138 -26.14 12.18 2.92
N PHE A 139 -25.15 11.31 2.71
CA PHE A 139 -23.75 11.72 2.68
C PHE A 139 -23.43 12.49 1.39
N ILE A 140 -23.96 12.03 0.25
CA ILE A 140 -23.87 12.74 -1.02
C ILE A 140 -24.47 14.14 -0.89
N ASN A 141 -25.70 14.25 -0.37
CA ASN A 141 -26.37 15.53 -0.18
C ASN A 141 -25.57 16.46 0.74
N PHE A 142 -25.10 15.95 1.90
CA PHE A 142 -24.24 16.72 2.80
C PHE A 142 -23.01 17.30 2.09
N VAL A 143 -22.32 16.49 1.29
CA VAL A 143 -21.13 16.93 0.55
C VAL A 143 -21.50 17.93 -0.56
N LYS A 144 -22.65 17.77 -1.22
CA LYS A 144 -23.15 18.71 -2.23
C LYS A 144 -23.55 20.06 -1.64
N GLU A 145 -24.09 20.10 -0.43
CA GLU A 145 -24.35 21.35 0.31
C GLU A 145 -23.05 22.07 0.68
N LEU A 146 -21.98 21.33 1.00
CA LEU A 146 -20.66 21.92 1.24
C LEU A 146 -20.01 22.44 -0.04
N ASN A 147 -20.15 21.70 -1.15
CA ASN A 147 -19.62 22.08 -2.46
C ASN A 147 -20.31 21.31 -3.59
N SER A 148 -21.21 21.96 -4.31
CA SER A 148 -22.00 21.34 -5.38
C SER A 148 -21.15 20.84 -6.56
N SER A 149 -20.02 21.50 -6.83
CA SER A 149 -19.06 21.16 -7.90
C SER A 149 -18.15 19.97 -7.58
N TYR A 150 -18.12 19.49 -6.33
CA TYR A 150 -17.29 18.35 -5.97
C TYR A 150 -18.03 17.03 -6.21
N GLU A 151 -17.42 16.16 -7.01
CA GLU A 151 -17.91 14.80 -7.21
C GLU A 151 -17.20 13.86 -6.24
N LEU A 152 -18.00 13.10 -5.49
CA LEU A 152 -17.50 12.10 -4.57
C LEU A 152 -16.78 10.98 -5.34
N PRO A 153 -15.68 10.43 -4.78
CA PRO A 153 -15.05 9.26 -5.35
C PRO A 153 -15.99 8.06 -5.32
N THR A 154 -15.80 7.14 -6.26
CA THR A 154 -16.45 5.84 -6.18
C THR A 154 -15.95 5.10 -4.94
N ARG A 155 -16.79 4.20 -4.41
CA ARG A 155 -16.40 3.32 -3.30
C ARG A 155 -15.13 2.54 -3.63
N GLU A 156 -15.04 2.06 -4.86
CA GLU A 156 -13.91 1.27 -5.35
C GLU A 156 -12.64 2.12 -5.43
N PHE A 157 -12.73 3.37 -5.90
CA PHE A 157 -11.59 4.29 -5.89
C PHE A 157 -11.15 4.65 -4.46
N LEU A 158 -12.11 4.79 -3.53
CA LEU A 158 -11.85 5.07 -2.12
C LEU A 158 -11.21 3.89 -1.40
N SER A 159 -11.77 2.68 -1.55
CA SER A 159 -11.31 1.46 -0.86
C SER A 159 -10.04 0.86 -1.44
N ASP A 160 -9.77 1.12 -2.73
CA ASP A 160 -8.62 0.53 -3.40
C ASP A 160 -7.54 1.60 -3.54
N GLN A 161 -7.68 2.55 -4.46
CA GLN A 161 -6.58 3.46 -4.81
C GLN A 161 -6.21 4.46 -3.70
N LEU A 162 -7.21 5.13 -3.11
CA LEU A 162 -6.93 6.11 -2.05
C LEU A 162 -6.43 5.43 -0.78
N LEU A 163 -7.00 4.28 -0.42
CA LEU A 163 -6.58 3.51 0.75
C LEU A 163 -5.14 2.99 0.59
N GLU A 164 -4.82 2.35 -0.54
CA GLU A 164 -3.47 1.82 -0.81
C GLU A 164 -2.41 2.92 -0.81
N ARG A 165 -2.78 4.14 -1.24
CA ARG A 165 -1.90 5.30 -1.15
C ARG A 165 -1.65 5.74 0.28
N GLU A 166 -2.70 5.92 1.08
CA GLU A 166 -2.54 6.33 2.48
C GLU A 166 -1.78 5.25 3.27
N LEU A 167 -2.02 3.98 2.96
CA LEU A 167 -1.23 2.87 3.50
C LEU A 167 0.25 2.96 3.11
N ALA A 168 0.57 3.28 1.85
CA ALA A 168 1.96 3.49 1.43
C ALA A 168 2.63 4.67 2.16
N ILE A 169 1.89 5.74 2.47
CA ILE A 169 2.40 6.85 3.29
C ILE A 169 2.77 6.34 4.68
N VAL A 170 1.84 5.65 5.35
CA VAL A 170 2.06 5.10 6.69
C VAL A 170 3.24 4.13 6.69
N ASN A 171 3.27 3.18 5.76
CA ASN A 171 4.35 2.21 5.63
C ASN A 171 5.71 2.87 5.40
N SER A 172 5.76 3.92 4.56
CA SER A 172 6.98 4.70 4.34
C SER A 172 7.43 5.44 5.62
N THR A 173 6.48 5.96 6.40
CA THR A 173 6.78 6.59 7.70
C THR A 173 7.34 5.56 8.68
N VAL A 174 6.68 4.41 8.84
CA VAL A 174 7.15 3.33 9.74
C VAL A 174 8.54 2.85 9.33
N ALA A 175 8.78 2.63 8.03
CA ALA A 175 10.09 2.24 7.53
C ALA A 175 11.17 3.29 7.86
N SER A 176 10.86 4.58 7.74
CA SER A 176 11.80 5.65 8.10
C SER A 176 12.06 5.74 9.61
N VAL A 177 11.02 5.53 10.44
CA VAL A 177 11.15 5.47 11.90
C VAL A 177 12.07 4.32 12.31
N ILE A 178 11.90 3.14 11.70
CA ILE A 178 12.77 1.99 11.97
C ILE A 178 14.18 2.27 11.48
N GLU A 179 14.35 2.79 10.27
CA GLU A 179 15.66 3.04 9.66
C GLU A 179 16.52 3.97 10.51
N ASN A 180 15.93 5.08 10.96
CA ASN A 180 16.62 6.13 11.71
C ASN A 180 16.54 5.95 13.23
N GLY A 181 15.67 5.07 13.71
CA GLY A 181 15.40 4.85 15.12
C GLY A 181 16.45 3.99 15.80
N THR A 182 16.74 4.33 17.05
CA THR A 182 17.49 3.53 18.00
C THR A 182 16.73 3.48 19.31
N ASN A 183 17.06 2.52 20.16
CA ASN A 183 16.39 2.29 21.43
C ASN A 183 14.86 2.11 21.30
N LEU A 184 14.45 1.40 20.25
CA LEU A 184 13.05 1.08 19.99
C LEU A 184 12.58 0.01 20.98
N THR A 185 11.30 0.09 21.36
CA THR A 185 10.64 -0.97 22.12
C THR A 185 9.67 -1.71 21.21
N LEU A 186 9.79 -3.03 21.14
CA LEU A 186 8.83 -3.89 20.47
C LEU A 186 7.76 -4.32 21.47
N ALA A 187 6.55 -3.80 21.33
CA ALA A 187 5.39 -4.29 22.06
C ALA A 187 4.59 -5.27 21.17
N PHE A 188 4.04 -6.33 21.75
CA PHE A 188 3.15 -7.23 21.02
C PHE A 188 2.04 -7.77 21.92
N ASP A 189 0.90 -8.04 21.30
CA ASP A 189 -0.28 -8.61 21.95
C ASP A 189 -1.01 -9.55 20.99
N GLY A 190 -1.68 -10.55 21.56
CA GLY A 190 -2.41 -11.58 20.83
C GLY A 190 -3.83 -11.72 21.37
N TRP A 191 -4.82 -11.65 20.48
CA TRP A 191 -6.22 -11.85 20.86
C TRP A 191 -6.93 -12.80 19.90
N THR A 192 -7.97 -13.45 20.42
CA THR A 192 -8.91 -14.21 19.59
C THR A 192 -10.03 -13.27 19.11
N SER A 193 -10.18 -13.16 17.79
CA SER A 193 -11.25 -12.38 17.18
C SER A 193 -12.61 -13.06 17.38
N PRO A 194 -13.73 -12.33 17.21
CA PRO A 194 -15.08 -12.92 17.24
C PRO A 194 -15.31 -14.03 16.20
N THR A 195 -14.48 -14.08 15.16
CA THR A 195 -14.52 -15.13 14.13
C THR A 195 -13.55 -16.27 14.41
N HIS A 196 -13.13 -16.44 15.67
CA HIS A 196 -12.18 -17.46 16.12
C HIS A 196 -10.81 -17.41 15.44
N ARG A 197 -10.36 -16.22 15.04
CA ARG A 197 -9.01 -16.05 14.49
C ARG A 197 -8.05 -15.57 15.56
N SER A 198 -6.85 -16.12 15.60
CA SER A 198 -5.79 -15.63 16.48
C SER A 198 -5.02 -14.52 15.81
N ILE A 199 -5.31 -13.28 16.18
CA ILE A 199 -4.68 -12.09 15.61
C ILE A 199 -3.61 -11.57 16.57
N TRP A 200 -2.42 -11.31 16.03
CA TRP A 200 -1.28 -10.78 16.76
C TRP A 200 -0.85 -9.45 16.19
N ASN A 201 -0.72 -8.43 17.04
CA ASN A 201 -0.14 -7.15 16.65
C ASN A 201 1.30 -7.02 17.15
N PHE A 202 2.10 -6.31 16.37
CA PHE A 202 3.46 -5.92 16.72
C PHE A 202 3.54 -4.42 16.55
N VAL A 203 3.81 -3.72 17.65
CA VAL A 203 3.85 -2.26 17.75
C VAL A 203 5.26 -1.83 18.10
N ILE A 204 5.78 -0.87 17.38
CA ILE A 204 7.06 -0.23 17.66
C ILE A 204 6.79 1.06 18.42
N MET A 205 7.44 1.20 19.57
CA MET A 205 7.42 2.42 20.36
C MET A 205 8.79 3.09 20.28
N THR A 206 8.80 4.38 19.97
CA THR A 206 10.03 5.19 19.92
C THR A 206 10.37 5.76 21.31
N PRO A 207 11.61 6.24 21.54
CA PRO A 207 11.94 7.00 22.75
C PRO A 207 11.09 8.27 22.95
N SER A 208 10.56 8.85 21.87
CA SER A 208 9.60 9.97 21.89
C SER A 208 8.17 9.56 22.27
N ARG A 209 7.93 8.29 22.59
CA ARG A 209 6.61 7.70 22.90
C ARG A 209 5.62 7.74 21.73
N GLU A 210 6.12 7.74 20.51
CA GLU A 210 5.29 7.53 19.33
C GLU A 210 5.12 6.03 19.09
N GLU A 211 3.92 5.63 18.69
CA GLU A 211 3.52 4.23 18.55
C GLU A 211 3.15 3.93 17.09
N TYR A 212 3.73 2.87 16.55
CA TYR A 212 3.54 2.48 15.15
C TYR A 212 3.19 1.01 15.07
N LEU A 213 2.03 0.69 14.49
CA LEU A 213 1.70 -0.69 14.13
C LEU A 213 2.66 -1.15 13.02
N PHE A 214 3.57 -2.05 13.37
CA PHE A 214 4.55 -2.60 12.45
C PHE A 214 4.00 -3.77 11.66
N LYS A 215 3.29 -4.69 12.34
CA LYS A 215 2.75 -5.90 11.71
C LYS A 215 1.47 -6.33 12.42
N LEU A 216 0.52 -6.81 11.63
CA LEU A 216 -0.64 -7.55 12.10
C LEU A 216 -0.63 -8.91 11.44
N GLN A 217 -0.67 -9.99 12.22
CA GLN A 217 -0.52 -11.34 11.72
C GLN A 217 -1.66 -12.24 12.20
N ASP A 218 -2.22 -13.02 11.29
CA ASP A 218 -3.15 -14.10 11.61
C ASP A 218 -2.34 -15.37 11.86
N LEU A 219 -2.35 -15.85 13.10
CA LEU A 219 -1.65 -17.06 13.56
C LEU A 219 -2.64 -18.20 13.87
N SER A 220 -3.86 -18.16 13.32
CA SER A 220 -4.91 -19.15 13.62
C SER A 220 -4.52 -20.59 13.32
N ASP A 221 -3.67 -20.79 12.29
CA ASP A 221 -3.28 -22.12 11.82
C ASP A 221 -2.20 -22.79 12.68
N TYR A 222 -1.68 -22.09 13.69
CA TYR A 222 -0.54 -22.54 14.49
C TYR A 222 -0.91 -22.69 15.96
N SER A 223 -0.35 -23.72 16.60
CA SER A 223 -0.40 -23.83 18.06
C SER A 223 0.52 -22.79 18.67
N HIS A 224 -0.02 -21.84 19.44
CA HIS A 224 0.73 -20.74 20.08
C HIS A 224 1.55 -21.23 21.28
N THR A 225 2.38 -22.24 21.09
CA THR A 225 3.38 -22.65 22.08
C THR A 225 4.37 -21.51 22.33
N GLY A 226 5.00 -21.47 23.51
CA GLY A 226 6.01 -20.45 23.79
C GLY A 226 7.15 -20.42 22.77
N ASN A 227 7.56 -21.58 22.26
CA ASN A 227 8.62 -21.68 21.24
C ASN A 227 8.19 -21.06 19.91
N TYR A 228 6.97 -21.35 19.45
CA TYR A 228 6.46 -20.79 18.20
C TYR A 228 6.30 -19.27 18.30
N VAL A 229 5.78 -18.77 19.42
CA VAL A 229 5.67 -17.33 19.66
C VAL A 229 7.07 -16.68 19.68
N ALA A 230 8.08 -17.31 20.29
CA ALA A 230 9.45 -16.82 20.28
C ALA A 230 10.05 -16.77 18.87
N GLU A 231 9.78 -17.76 18.03
CA GLU A 231 10.20 -17.78 16.62
C GLU A 231 9.61 -16.59 15.85
N VAL A 232 8.30 -16.37 15.96
CA VAL A 232 7.62 -15.23 15.30
C VAL A 232 8.16 -13.89 15.80
N ILE A 233 8.42 -13.75 17.10
CA ILE A 233 9.04 -12.54 17.67
C ILE A 233 10.46 -12.36 17.10
N GLY A 234 11.24 -13.45 17.01
CA GLY A 234 12.58 -13.45 16.42
C GLY A 234 12.59 -12.93 14.99
N GLU A 235 11.68 -13.43 14.14
CA GLU A 235 11.53 -12.95 12.76
C GLU A 235 11.21 -11.44 12.70
N VAL A 236 10.37 -10.94 13.62
CA VAL A 236 10.02 -9.52 13.70
C VAL A 236 11.23 -8.69 14.14
N ILE A 237 11.99 -9.16 15.13
CA ILE A 237 13.22 -8.53 15.60
C ILE A 237 14.25 -8.46 14.48
N ASP A 238 14.43 -9.55 13.72
CA ASP A 238 15.37 -9.61 12.60
C ASP A 238 14.99 -8.64 11.48
N LYS A 239 13.69 -8.51 11.17
CA LYS A 239 13.18 -7.55 10.18
C LYS A 239 13.38 -6.09 10.62
N ILE A 240 13.27 -5.78 11.91
CA ILE A 240 13.50 -4.44 12.46
C ILE A 240 15.00 -4.12 12.55
N GLY A 241 15.80 -5.12 12.92
CA GLY A 241 17.21 -5.01 13.27
C GLY A 241 17.41 -5.15 14.78
N PRO A 242 18.01 -6.25 15.26
CA PRO A 242 18.14 -6.52 16.70
C PRO A 242 18.94 -5.43 17.44
N ASN A 243 19.90 -4.80 16.78
CA ASN A 243 20.70 -3.70 17.33
C ASN A 243 19.91 -2.40 17.55
N LYS A 244 18.67 -2.31 17.07
CA LYS A 244 17.80 -1.13 17.25
C LYS A 244 16.83 -1.28 18.41
N ILE A 245 16.63 -2.50 18.90
CA ILE A 245 15.64 -2.81 19.94
C ILE A 245 16.32 -2.80 21.30
N SER A 246 15.78 -2.02 22.24
CA SER A 246 16.23 -1.98 23.64
C SER A 246 15.33 -2.79 24.58
N ALA A 247 14.08 -3.01 24.21
CA ALA A 247 13.12 -3.71 25.05
C ALA A 247 12.07 -4.43 24.21
N VAL A 248 11.57 -5.55 24.76
CA VAL A 248 10.42 -6.27 24.25
C VAL A 248 9.36 -6.34 25.35
N VAL A 249 8.14 -5.91 25.04
CA VAL A 249 7.01 -5.79 25.98
C VAL A 249 5.84 -6.63 25.49
N SER A 250 5.22 -7.33 26.41
CA SER A 250 4.10 -8.23 26.12
C SER A 250 3.19 -8.36 27.32
N ASP A 251 2.03 -8.98 27.13
CA ASP A 251 1.20 -9.44 28.23
C ASP A 251 1.86 -10.58 29.04
N ASN A 252 1.18 -11.04 30.08
CA ASN A 252 1.67 -12.08 30.99
C ASN A 252 1.02 -13.45 30.77
N THR A 253 0.45 -13.71 29.58
CA THR A 253 -0.08 -15.05 29.28
C THR A 253 1.03 -16.11 29.31
N SER A 254 0.69 -17.36 29.64
CA SER A 254 1.69 -18.41 29.93
C SER A 254 2.67 -18.64 28.77
N ASN A 255 2.16 -18.69 27.54
CA ASN A 255 2.94 -18.98 26.36
C ASN A 255 3.85 -17.79 25.99
N VAL A 256 3.31 -16.57 26.07
CA VAL A 256 4.05 -15.33 25.86
C VAL A 256 5.15 -15.14 26.90
N ARG A 257 4.87 -15.46 28.18
CA ARG A 257 5.89 -15.43 29.24
C ARG A 257 7.02 -16.43 28.98
N ASN A 258 6.71 -17.61 28.46
CA ASN A 258 7.72 -18.59 28.08
C ASN A 258 8.53 -18.14 26.85
N ALA A 259 7.91 -17.44 25.90
CA ALA A 259 8.57 -16.92 24.70
C ALA A 259 9.62 -15.83 25.00
N ARG A 260 9.50 -15.14 26.16
CA ARG A 260 10.44 -14.09 26.60
C ARG A 260 11.72 -14.62 27.26
N LYS A 261 11.76 -15.91 27.62
CA LYS A 261 12.91 -16.51 28.30
C LYS A 261 13.99 -16.88 27.30
#